data_AF-E1QY79-F1
#
_entry.id   AF-E1QY79-F1
#
_cell.length_a   1.000
_cell.length_b   1.000
_cell.length_c   1.000
_cell.angle_alpha   90.00
_cell.angle_beta   90.00
_cell.angle_gamma   90.00
#
_symmetry.space_group_name_H-M   'P 1'
#
loop_
_entity.id
_entity.type
_entity.pdbx_description
1 polymer ?
#
loop_
_entity_poly.entity_id
_entity_poly.type
_entity_poly.pdbx_seq_one_letter_code
_entity_poly.pdbx_strand_id
1 'polypeptide(L)'
;MAKTTNKTSSLTSEEILGRFVVRARRVEDHSLVKNGDIERYATPRMTFSVTETGSASTQHHVCTDEKAIESLATRLRPFIVRSEPIYLPKILDAICAQAPGEALSENEAEVLETTKSWFSHRYEKKDSERYGVQLIGRDGELLTSLLSDALLAEAWIYTDAVHADPKGEKAEAQKLSYSDRYRAASSYSCEFASVIVNLLNLVRSLSERSLLQVPDSAWTEPASYAEADKNDQEQIAAGSAYVFPIGTEIPAGANPEDIPGARKATPAVMLRLQHPESSATVISFDISQKHASCYEAIYSSKDGFLVFCIDEIGKLMISKEAMAQGGGPVGSISFAASESHQSEAHDFLASIAPPNIFGLKFIFEGKPIFALLQPSKRIAATTK
;
A
#
# COMPACT_ATOMS: atom_id res chain seq x y z
N MET A 1 -3.23 -22.06 42.40
CA MET A 1 -3.46 -21.09 41.31
C MET A 1 -2.40 -21.30 40.25
N ALA A 2 -2.84 -21.33 39.00
CA ALA A 2 -2.18 -22.03 37.89
C ALA A 2 -0.81 -21.44 37.50
N LYS A 3 0.18 -22.33 37.34
CA LYS A 3 1.39 -22.08 36.57
C LYS A 3 0.98 -21.97 35.10
N THR A 4 1.02 -20.77 34.54
CA THR A 4 0.90 -20.57 33.10
C THR A 4 2.17 -21.08 32.44
N THR A 5 2.13 -22.32 31.94
CA THR A 5 3.13 -22.84 31.02
C THR A 5 3.05 -22.04 29.72
N ASN A 6 4.00 -21.12 29.51
CA ASN A 6 4.30 -20.61 28.18
C ASN A 6 4.86 -21.76 27.35
N LYS A 7 3.99 -22.50 26.66
CA LYS A 7 4.37 -23.34 25.53
C LYS A 7 4.70 -22.39 24.38
N THR A 8 5.97 -22.04 24.22
CA THR A 8 6.50 -21.67 22.91
C THR A 8 6.35 -22.91 22.04
N SER A 9 5.25 -23.04 21.29
CA SER A 9 5.14 -24.08 20.28
C SER A 9 6.23 -23.81 19.25
N SER A 10 7.22 -24.71 19.17
CA SER A 10 8.15 -24.73 18.05
C SER A 10 7.33 -24.86 16.77
N LEU A 11 7.56 -23.96 15.80
CA LEU A 11 6.91 -24.03 14.49
C LEU A 11 7.17 -25.40 13.86
N THR A 12 6.18 -25.94 13.16
CA THR A 12 6.33 -27.20 12.42
C THR A 12 7.21 -27.00 11.18
N SER A 13 7.75 -28.09 10.62
CA SER A 13 8.51 -28.02 9.36
C SER A 13 7.67 -27.42 8.22
N GLU A 14 6.38 -27.76 8.15
CA GLU A 14 5.42 -27.21 7.18
C GLU A 14 5.27 -25.69 7.32
N GLU A 15 5.12 -25.18 8.56
CA GLU A 15 5.01 -23.73 8.82
C GLU A 15 6.30 -22.98 8.46
N ILE A 16 7.46 -23.57 8.73
CA ILE A 16 8.77 -23.00 8.37
C ILE A 16 8.90 -22.91 6.85
N LEU A 17 8.60 -24.01 6.14
CA LEU A 17 8.70 -24.06 4.68
C LEU A 17 7.69 -23.11 4.00
N GLY A 18 6.45 -23.02 4.50
CA GLY A 18 5.46 -22.08 3.99
C GLY A 18 5.96 -20.63 4.09
N ARG A 19 6.49 -20.24 5.25
CA ARG A 19 7.07 -18.88 5.45
C ARG A 19 8.31 -18.67 4.59
N PHE A 20 9.15 -19.68 4.43
CA PHE A 20 10.32 -19.62 3.55
C PHE A 20 9.89 -19.37 2.11
N VAL A 21 8.95 -20.14 1.57
CA VAL A 21 8.47 -20.01 0.20
C VAL A 21 7.93 -18.60 -0.07
N VAL A 22 7.07 -18.06 0.80
CA VAL A 22 6.55 -16.69 0.64
C VAL A 22 7.69 -15.67 0.56
N ARG A 23 8.70 -15.79 1.41
CA ARG A 23 9.82 -14.83 1.47
C ARG A 23 10.82 -15.01 0.35
N ALA A 24 11.15 -16.25 -0.02
CA ALA A 24 12.08 -16.56 -1.09
C ALA A 24 11.50 -16.16 -2.46
N ARG A 25 10.19 -16.28 -2.66
CA ARG A 25 9.52 -15.74 -3.86
C ARG A 25 9.67 -14.22 -3.98
N ARG A 26 9.83 -13.47 -2.88
CA ARG A 26 10.15 -12.03 -2.95
C ARG A 26 11.58 -11.75 -3.37
N VAL A 27 12.50 -12.69 -3.12
CA VAL A 27 13.87 -12.65 -3.63
C VAL A 27 13.86 -12.98 -5.12
N GLU A 28 13.18 -14.05 -5.52
CA GLU A 28 12.97 -14.44 -6.93
C GLU A 28 12.35 -13.29 -7.75
N ASP A 29 11.41 -12.55 -7.16
CA ASP A 29 10.75 -11.41 -7.81
C ASP A 29 11.59 -10.12 -7.89
N HIS A 30 12.77 -10.09 -7.25
CA HIS A 30 13.64 -8.90 -7.21
C HIS A 30 14.21 -8.54 -8.59
N SER A 31 14.38 -7.25 -8.88
CA SER A 31 14.84 -6.75 -10.20
C SER A 31 16.16 -7.38 -10.66
N LEU A 32 17.17 -7.44 -9.78
CA LEU A 32 18.47 -8.06 -10.08
C LEU A 32 18.37 -9.56 -10.37
N VAL A 33 17.39 -10.26 -9.77
CA VAL A 33 17.17 -11.69 -10.00
C VAL A 33 16.47 -11.90 -11.34
N LYS A 34 15.38 -11.15 -11.59
CA LYS A 34 14.63 -11.21 -12.85
C LYS A 34 15.48 -10.89 -14.08
N ASN A 35 16.41 -9.95 -13.96
CA ASN A 35 17.28 -9.55 -15.05
C ASN A 35 18.52 -10.47 -15.21
N GLY A 36 18.70 -11.47 -14.34
CA GLY A 36 19.87 -12.36 -14.34
C GLY A 36 21.17 -11.72 -13.84
N ASP A 37 21.12 -10.47 -13.38
CA ASP A 37 22.30 -9.72 -12.94
C ASP A 37 22.94 -10.31 -11.68
N ILE A 38 22.21 -11.07 -10.87
CA ILE A 38 22.81 -11.74 -9.71
C ILE A 38 23.94 -12.70 -10.12
N GLU A 39 23.83 -13.41 -11.25
CA GLU A 39 24.87 -14.35 -11.70
C GLU A 39 26.13 -13.60 -12.11
N ARG A 40 25.94 -12.44 -12.74
CA ARG A 40 27.00 -11.54 -13.18
C ARG A 40 27.81 -10.99 -12.01
N TYR A 41 27.15 -10.65 -10.90
CA TYR A 41 27.79 -10.01 -9.75
C TYR A 41 28.16 -10.96 -8.60
N ALA A 42 27.58 -12.17 -8.55
CA ALA A 42 27.83 -13.14 -7.47
C ALA A 42 29.30 -13.55 -7.34
N THR A 43 30.03 -13.61 -8.47
CA THR A 43 31.46 -13.91 -8.46
C THR A 43 32.28 -12.62 -8.60
N PRO A 44 33.02 -12.20 -7.55
CA PRO A 44 33.84 -11.00 -7.66
C PRO A 44 34.92 -11.19 -8.72
N ARG A 45 34.98 -10.26 -9.67
CA ARG A 45 36.04 -10.21 -10.70
C ARG A 45 36.87 -8.96 -10.53
N MET A 46 38.18 -9.15 -10.48
CA MET A 46 39.18 -8.09 -10.38
C MET A 46 40.13 -8.18 -11.57
N THR A 47 40.14 -7.14 -12.40
CA THR A 47 41.13 -7.00 -13.48
C THR A 47 42.25 -6.09 -12.98
N PHE A 48 43.45 -6.63 -12.87
CA PHE A 48 44.65 -5.88 -12.54
C PHE A 48 45.41 -5.55 -13.83
N SER A 49 45.83 -4.30 -13.98
CA SER A 49 46.63 -3.87 -15.14
C SER A 49 47.77 -3.00 -14.67
N VAL A 50 48.96 -3.21 -15.23
CA VAL A 50 50.16 -2.42 -14.94
C VAL A 50 50.68 -1.85 -16.23
N THR A 51 50.87 -0.54 -16.28
CA THR A 51 51.48 0.13 -17.44
C THR A 51 52.99 -0.10 -17.45
N GLU A 52 53.63 0.08 -18.60
CA GLU A 52 55.09 0.02 -18.73
C GLU A 52 55.81 1.06 -17.83
N THR A 53 55.13 2.16 -17.49
CA THR A 53 55.61 3.18 -16.54
C THR A 53 55.46 2.77 -15.08
N GLY A 54 54.97 1.57 -14.79
CA GLY A 54 54.76 1.04 -13.44
C GLY A 54 53.47 1.53 -12.76
N SER A 55 52.54 2.16 -13.49
CA SER A 55 51.24 2.55 -12.92
C SER A 55 50.30 1.35 -12.88
N ALA A 56 49.79 1.00 -11.71
CA ALA A 56 48.82 -0.07 -11.55
C ALA A 56 47.39 0.46 -11.50
N SER A 57 46.46 -0.21 -12.17
CA SER A 57 45.01 0.01 -12.06
C SER A 57 44.30 -1.29 -11.72
N THR A 58 43.19 -1.17 -10.99
CA THR A 58 42.36 -2.30 -10.60
C THR A 58 40.91 -2.00 -10.94
N GLN A 59 40.31 -2.82 -11.80
CA GLN A 59 38.91 -2.72 -12.17
C GLN A 59 38.11 -3.80 -11.45
N HIS A 60 37.05 -3.40 -10.76
CA HIS A 60 36.15 -4.30 -10.05
C HIS A 60 34.83 -4.42 -10.80
N HIS A 61 34.30 -5.63 -10.87
CA HIS A 61 32.95 -5.87 -11.38
C HIS A 61 31.93 -5.76 -10.25
N VAL A 62 31.27 -4.61 -10.13
CA VAL A 62 30.33 -4.28 -9.04
C VAL A 62 29.01 -3.78 -9.62
N CYS A 63 27.89 -4.06 -8.93
CA CYS A 63 26.60 -3.50 -9.30
C CYS A 63 26.62 -1.98 -9.14
N THR A 64 26.18 -1.25 -10.17
CA THR A 64 26.12 0.22 -10.13
C THR A 64 24.84 0.74 -9.48
N ASP A 65 23.82 -0.09 -9.33
CA ASP A 65 22.55 0.25 -8.68
C ASP A 65 22.58 -0.15 -7.20
N GLU A 66 23.06 0.77 -6.38
CA GLU A 66 23.17 0.59 -4.92
C GLU A 66 21.81 0.35 -4.26
N LYS A 67 20.75 1.04 -4.70
CA LYS A 67 19.40 0.86 -4.15
C LYS A 67 18.89 -0.55 -4.40
N ALA A 68 19.20 -1.12 -5.56
CA ALA A 68 18.87 -2.52 -5.85
C ALA A 68 19.63 -3.48 -4.92
N ILE A 69 20.89 -3.21 -4.58
CA ILE A 69 21.66 -4.02 -3.61
C ILE A 69 21.10 -3.88 -2.19
N GLU A 70 20.79 -2.67 -1.71
CA GLU A 70 20.15 -2.44 -0.40
C GLU A 70 18.81 -3.20 -0.29
N SER A 71 18.00 -3.09 -1.34
CA SER A 71 16.71 -3.76 -1.48
C SER A 71 16.85 -5.29 -1.45
N LEU A 72 17.86 -5.84 -2.12
CA LEU A 72 18.16 -7.26 -2.15
C LEU A 72 18.64 -7.76 -0.77
N ALA A 73 19.64 -7.08 -0.18
CA ALA A 73 20.17 -7.40 1.14
C ALA A 73 19.07 -7.41 2.22
N THR A 74 18.15 -6.44 2.17
CA THR A 74 17.01 -6.36 3.07
C THR A 74 16.09 -7.59 2.96
N ARG A 75 15.84 -8.07 1.74
CA ARG A 75 15.01 -9.27 1.50
C ARG A 75 15.69 -10.55 1.95
N LEU A 76 17.02 -10.59 1.93
CA LEU A 76 17.83 -11.76 2.31
C LEU A 76 18.04 -11.87 3.83
N ARG A 77 18.03 -10.74 4.54
CA ARG A 77 18.28 -10.68 5.99
C ARG A 77 17.50 -11.70 6.83
N PRO A 78 16.20 -11.97 6.58
CA PRO A 78 15.44 -12.94 7.38
C PRO A 78 16.04 -14.35 7.41
N PHE A 79 16.80 -14.74 6.38
CA PHE A 79 17.41 -16.06 6.28
C PHE A 79 18.68 -16.22 7.11
N ILE A 80 19.28 -15.13 7.59
CA ILE A 80 20.53 -15.18 8.39
C ILE A 80 20.34 -14.76 9.85
N VAL A 81 19.21 -14.15 10.20
CA VAL A 81 18.95 -13.73 11.58
C VAL A 81 18.45 -14.91 12.42
N ARG A 82 19.21 -15.35 13.44
CA ARG A 82 18.88 -16.52 14.28
C ARG A 82 17.49 -16.50 14.93
N SER A 83 17.02 -15.32 15.33
CA SER A 83 15.70 -15.16 15.94
C SER A 83 14.55 -15.35 14.95
N GLU A 84 14.80 -15.24 13.66
CA GLU A 84 13.78 -15.38 12.65
C GLU A 84 13.29 -16.83 12.54
N PRO A 85 11.99 -17.04 12.28
CA PRO A 85 11.42 -18.36 11.99
C PRO A 85 12.09 -19.09 10.84
N ILE A 86 12.56 -18.33 9.85
CA ILE A 86 13.11 -18.80 8.57
C ILE A 86 14.63 -18.63 8.50
N TYR A 87 15.30 -18.68 9.65
CA TYR A 87 16.76 -18.78 9.72
C TYR A 87 17.24 -20.03 8.95
N LEU A 88 18.26 -19.90 8.11
CA LEU A 88 18.63 -20.89 7.10
C LEU A 88 18.85 -22.31 7.66
N PRO A 89 19.53 -22.51 8.80
CA PRO A 89 19.59 -23.82 9.46
C PRO A 89 18.22 -24.44 9.76
N LYS A 90 17.23 -23.65 10.22
CA LYS A 90 15.87 -24.16 10.49
C LYS A 90 15.16 -24.60 9.20
N ILE A 91 15.43 -23.93 8.08
CA ILE A 91 14.89 -24.31 6.77
C ILE A 91 15.52 -25.63 6.32
N LEU A 92 16.84 -25.75 6.40
CA LEU A 92 17.56 -26.96 6.03
C LEU A 92 17.11 -28.16 6.88
N ASP A 93 16.95 -27.97 8.19
CA ASP A 93 16.41 -28.98 9.09
C ASP A 93 14.98 -29.38 8.70
N ALA A 94 14.13 -28.42 8.34
CA ALA A 94 12.75 -28.67 7.92
C ALA A 94 12.66 -29.45 6.60
N ILE A 95 13.59 -29.23 5.66
CA ILE A 95 13.71 -30.00 4.42
C ILE A 95 14.16 -31.43 4.74
N CYS A 96 15.28 -31.59 5.47
CA CYS A 96 15.84 -32.91 5.78
C CYS A 96 14.89 -33.77 6.63
N ALA A 97 14.04 -33.17 7.47
CA ALA A 97 13.04 -33.88 8.27
C ALA A 97 11.94 -34.54 7.42
N GLN A 98 11.67 -34.02 6.22
CA GLN A 98 10.59 -34.50 5.34
C GLN A 98 11.12 -35.26 4.12
N ALA A 99 12.26 -34.83 3.57
CA ALA A 99 12.94 -35.43 2.44
C ALA A 99 14.36 -35.88 2.87
N PRO A 100 14.50 -37.07 3.45
CA PRO A 100 15.81 -37.63 3.78
C PRO A 100 16.65 -37.87 2.51
N GLY A 101 17.97 -37.93 2.65
CA GLY A 101 18.91 -37.89 1.53
C GLY A 101 18.68 -38.95 0.45
N GLU A 102 18.16 -40.12 0.81
CA GLU A 102 17.83 -41.21 -0.10
C GLU A 102 16.68 -40.88 -1.07
N ALA A 103 15.85 -39.88 -0.75
CA ALA A 103 14.75 -39.41 -1.59
C ALA A 103 15.18 -38.35 -2.62
N LEU A 104 16.40 -37.82 -2.48
CA LEU A 104 16.95 -36.74 -3.30
C LEU A 104 17.73 -37.29 -4.49
N SER A 105 17.63 -36.62 -5.63
CA SER A 105 18.59 -36.80 -6.71
C SER A 105 19.96 -36.19 -6.34
N GLU A 106 21.00 -36.55 -7.10
CA GLU A 106 22.36 -36.02 -6.90
C GLU A 106 22.40 -34.49 -6.94
N ASN A 107 21.73 -33.87 -7.92
CA ASN A 107 21.63 -32.42 -8.05
C ASN A 107 20.88 -31.78 -6.86
N GLU A 108 19.81 -32.41 -6.38
CA GLU A 108 19.05 -31.92 -5.22
C GLU A 108 19.87 -31.98 -3.93
N ALA A 109 20.65 -33.05 -3.75
CA ALA A 109 21.60 -33.17 -2.65
C ALA A 109 22.73 -32.13 -2.75
N GLU A 110 23.25 -31.88 -3.95
CA GLU A 110 24.27 -30.86 -4.21
C GLU A 110 23.78 -29.45 -3.84
N VAL A 111 22.51 -29.11 -4.12
CA VAL A 111 21.93 -27.82 -3.70
C VAL A 111 21.92 -27.67 -2.18
N LEU A 112 21.56 -28.72 -1.43
CA LEU A 112 21.59 -28.68 0.04
C LEU A 112 23.02 -28.54 0.58
N GLU A 113 23.97 -29.31 0.05
CA GLU A 113 25.36 -29.25 0.50
C GLU A 113 26.02 -27.93 0.14
N THR A 114 25.75 -27.39 -1.05
CA THR A 114 26.22 -26.06 -1.45
C THR A 114 25.64 -24.98 -0.54
N THR A 115 24.35 -25.08 -0.18
CA THR A 115 23.70 -24.13 0.75
C THR A 115 24.31 -24.20 2.15
N LYS A 116 24.52 -25.41 2.68
CA LYS A 116 25.18 -25.63 3.99
C LYS A 116 26.61 -25.11 4.00
N SER A 117 27.38 -25.43 2.95
CA SER A 117 28.75 -24.99 2.78
C SER A 117 28.83 -23.47 2.74
N TRP A 118 28.00 -22.84 1.90
CA TRP A 118 27.90 -21.38 1.83
C TRP A 118 27.58 -20.78 3.20
N PHE A 119 26.60 -21.32 3.93
CA PHE A 119 26.23 -20.80 5.24
C PHE A 119 27.38 -20.88 6.26
N SER A 120 28.04 -22.04 6.35
CA SER A 120 29.18 -22.25 7.25
C SER A 120 30.35 -21.30 6.93
N HIS A 121 30.79 -21.29 5.67
CA HIS A 121 32.01 -20.56 5.28
C HIS A 121 31.77 -19.07 5.16
N ARG A 122 30.66 -18.66 4.54
CA ARG A 122 30.40 -17.26 4.18
C ARG A 122 29.69 -16.50 5.28
N TYR A 123 28.78 -17.13 6.03
CA TYR A 123 28.04 -16.44 7.09
C TYR A 123 28.60 -16.67 8.49
N GLU A 124 28.82 -17.92 8.91
CA GLU A 124 29.26 -18.22 10.28
C GLU A 124 30.74 -17.86 10.48
N LYS A 125 31.63 -18.48 9.70
CA LYS A 125 33.08 -18.29 9.82
C LYS A 125 33.56 -17.00 9.16
N LYS A 126 32.86 -16.56 8.10
CA LYS A 126 33.24 -15.41 7.25
C LYS A 126 34.65 -15.58 6.69
N ASP A 127 34.92 -16.75 6.13
CA ASP A 127 36.23 -17.08 5.56
C ASP A 127 36.53 -16.24 4.32
N SER A 128 37.81 -15.97 4.06
CA SER A 128 38.28 -15.22 2.89
C SER A 128 38.39 -16.08 1.62
N GLU A 129 37.46 -17.02 1.42
CA GLU A 129 37.47 -17.96 0.28
C GLU A 129 37.46 -17.27 -1.08
N ARG A 130 36.82 -16.10 -1.18
CA ARG A 130 36.79 -15.30 -2.41
C ARG A 130 37.98 -14.35 -2.46
N TYR A 131 38.10 -13.48 -1.46
CA TYR A 131 39.26 -12.61 -1.29
C TYR A 131 39.30 -12.03 0.13
N GLY A 132 40.42 -11.42 0.49
CA GLY A 132 40.58 -10.62 1.69
C GLY A 132 41.31 -9.31 1.39
N VAL A 133 41.06 -8.29 2.19
CA VAL A 133 41.67 -6.96 2.07
C VAL A 133 42.41 -6.63 3.35
N GLN A 134 43.63 -6.14 3.20
CA GLN A 134 44.46 -5.67 4.30
C GLN A 134 45.13 -4.35 3.92
N LEU A 135 45.09 -3.37 4.82
CA LEU A 135 45.84 -2.13 4.66
C LEU A 135 47.19 -2.24 5.36
N ILE A 136 48.24 -1.86 4.61
CA ILE A 136 49.62 -1.80 5.09
C ILE A 136 50.10 -0.36 4.91
N GLY A 137 50.61 0.24 5.98
CA GLY A 137 51.19 1.58 5.98
C GLY A 137 52.49 1.65 5.17
N ARG A 138 52.98 2.87 4.91
CA ARG A 138 54.22 3.07 4.12
C ARG A 138 55.44 2.42 4.78
N ASP A 139 55.43 2.31 6.09
CA ASP A 139 56.52 1.75 6.89
C ASP A 139 56.37 0.23 7.10
N GLY A 140 55.41 -0.41 6.41
CA GLY A 140 55.14 -1.84 6.50
C GLY A 140 54.27 -2.25 7.70
N GLU A 141 53.82 -1.27 8.49
CA GLU A 141 52.90 -1.50 9.62
C GLU A 141 51.52 -1.96 9.14
N LEU A 142 50.93 -2.94 9.83
CA LEU A 142 49.59 -3.41 9.52
C LEU A 142 48.55 -2.45 10.11
N LEU A 143 47.83 -1.73 9.24
CA LEU A 143 46.77 -0.80 9.65
C LEU A 143 45.45 -1.51 9.95
N THR A 144 45.24 -2.66 9.31
CA THR A 144 44.12 -3.58 9.56
C THR A 144 44.61 -5.03 9.63
N SER A 145 43.83 -5.89 10.28
CA SER A 145 43.90 -7.33 10.02
C SER A 145 43.49 -7.66 8.58
N LEU A 146 43.68 -8.92 8.16
CA LEU A 146 43.14 -9.41 6.89
C LEU A 146 41.62 -9.59 7.06
N LEU A 147 40.85 -8.73 6.41
CA LEU A 147 39.39 -8.74 6.47
C LEU A 147 38.83 -9.50 5.26
N SER A 148 38.01 -10.52 5.49
CA SER A 148 37.34 -11.25 4.42
C SER A 148 36.26 -10.40 3.75
N ASP A 149 36.00 -10.69 2.48
CA ASP A 149 34.91 -10.05 1.76
C ASP A 149 33.53 -10.27 2.43
N ALA A 150 33.29 -11.44 3.03
CA ALA A 150 32.06 -11.68 3.80
C ALA A 150 31.92 -10.74 5.01
N LEU A 151 33.00 -10.47 5.75
CA LEU A 151 33.00 -9.53 6.86
C LEU A 151 32.80 -8.09 6.38
N LEU A 152 33.41 -7.73 5.25
CA LEU A 152 33.22 -6.41 4.62
C LEU A 152 31.78 -6.19 4.13
N ALA A 153 31.18 -7.21 3.54
CA ALA A 153 29.77 -7.22 3.15
C ALA A 153 28.85 -7.03 4.36
N GLU A 154 29.10 -7.78 5.44
CA GLU A 154 28.32 -7.64 6.66
C GLU A 154 28.48 -6.24 7.28
N ALA A 155 29.70 -5.70 7.29
CA ALA A 155 29.94 -4.34 7.75
C ALA A 155 29.14 -3.31 6.93
N TRP A 156 29.08 -3.43 5.61
CA TRP A 156 28.25 -2.56 4.79
C TRP A 156 26.76 -2.67 5.14
N ILE A 157 26.23 -3.91 5.12
CA ILE A 157 24.80 -4.18 5.38
C ILE A 157 24.40 -3.63 6.75
N TYR A 158 25.24 -3.83 7.78
CA TYR A 158 24.87 -3.45 9.14
C TYR A 158 25.25 -2.03 9.53
N THR A 159 26.30 -1.44 8.96
CA THR A 159 26.82 -0.15 9.44
C THR A 159 26.53 1.01 8.50
N ASP A 160 26.49 0.73 7.21
CA ASP A 160 26.21 1.75 6.20
C ASP A 160 24.70 1.77 5.87
N ALA A 161 24.01 0.61 5.88
CA ALA A 161 22.60 0.51 5.50
C ALA A 161 21.58 0.37 6.67
N VAL A 162 21.93 -0.28 7.80
CA VAL A 162 20.93 -0.69 8.82
C VAL A 162 21.13 -0.08 10.22
N HIS A 163 22.36 0.06 10.72
CA HIS A 163 22.67 0.60 12.06
C HIS A 163 23.76 1.66 11.99
N ALA A 164 23.61 2.75 12.74
CA ALA A 164 24.59 3.84 12.76
C ALA A 164 25.78 3.63 13.72
N ASP A 165 25.78 2.59 14.56
CA ASP A 165 26.82 2.34 15.58
C ASP A 165 27.38 0.90 15.48
N PRO A 166 28.49 0.68 14.74
CA PRO A 166 29.14 -0.61 14.63
C PRO A 166 29.79 -1.05 15.94
N LYS A 167 29.77 -2.36 16.20
CA LYS A 167 30.53 -2.97 17.31
C LYS A 167 31.36 -4.15 16.80
N GLY A 168 32.48 -4.42 17.48
CA GLY A 168 33.35 -5.56 17.22
C GLY A 168 34.06 -5.49 15.86
N GLU A 169 34.20 -6.62 15.18
CA GLU A 169 34.91 -6.76 13.90
C GLU A 169 34.35 -5.84 12.79
N LYS A 170 33.06 -5.47 12.87
CA LYS A 170 32.42 -4.52 11.95
C LYS A 170 33.00 -3.11 12.07
N ALA A 171 33.45 -2.71 13.25
CA ALA A 171 34.13 -1.42 13.46
C ALA A 171 35.53 -1.43 12.83
N GLU A 172 36.20 -2.59 12.78
CA GLU A 172 37.50 -2.69 12.11
C GLU A 172 37.35 -2.56 10.59
N ALA A 173 36.30 -3.15 10.02
CA ALA A 173 35.96 -3.00 8.60
C ALA A 173 35.66 -1.55 8.18
N GLN A 174 35.30 -0.66 9.12
CA GLN A 174 35.14 0.77 8.83
C GLN A 174 36.46 1.50 8.56
N LYS A 175 37.60 0.90 8.88
CA LYS A 175 38.92 1.43 8.50
C LYS A 175 39.17 1.33 6.99
N LEU A 176 38.47 0.43 6.29
CA LEU A 176 38.47 0.38 4.83
C LEU A 176 37.52 1.42 4.23
N SER A 177 37.66 1.67 2.92
CA SER A 177 36.80 2.62 2.24
C SER A 177 35.36 2.10 2.13
N TYR A 178 34.41 3.04 2.00
CA TYR A 178 33.03 2.71 1.64
C TYR A 178 32.94 1.83 0.39
N SER A 179 33.78 2.13 -0.62
CA SER A 179 33.79 1.39 -1.89
C SER A 179 34.21 -0.07 -1.70
N ASP A 180 35.17 -0.35 -0.82
CA ASP A 180 35.61 -1.73 -0.55
C ASP A 180 34.51 -2.54 0.13
N ARG A 181 33.80 -1.91 1.08
CA ARG A 181 32.65 -2.50 1.76
C ARG A 181 31.48 -2.75 0.81
N TYR A 182 31.13 -1.76 -0.02
CA TYR A 182 30.06 -1.88 -1.00
C TYR A 182 30.35 -2.96 -2.07
N ARG A 183 31.59 -3.03 -2.56
CA ARG A 183 32.00 -4.08 -3.53
C ARG A 183 31.76 -5.47 -2.97
N ALA A 184 32.20 -5.70 -1.74
CA ALA A 184 31.97 -6.96 -1.05
C ALA A 184 30.47 -7.25 -0.84
N ALA A 185 29.70 -6.25 -0.41
CA ALA A 185 28.26 -6.37 -0.20
C ALA A 185 27.49 -6.70 -1.48
N SER A 186 27.89 -6.10 -2.61
CA SER A 186 27.30 -6.38 -3.92
C SER A 186 27.48 -7.85 -4.30
N SER A 187 28.70 -8.38 -4.27
CA SER A 187 28.94 -9.78 -4.63
C SER A 187 28.32 -10.75 -3.64
N TYR A 188 28.44 -10.47 -2.34
CA TYR A 188 27.86 -11.31 -1.28
C TYR A 188 26.34 -11.40 -1.39
N SER A 189 25.65 -10.28 -1.62
CA SER A 189 24.19 -10.26 -1.71
C SER A 189 23.70 -10.99 -2.97
N CYS A 190 24.40 -10.84 -4.09
CA CYS A 190 24.09 -11.57 -5.32
C CYS A 190 24.35 -13.08 -5.19
N GLU A 191 25.48 -13.48 -4.60
CA GLU A 191 25.78 -14.90 -4.30
C GLU A 191 24.71 -15.49 -3.38
N PHE A 192 24.34 -14.76 -2.31
CA PHE A 192 23.33 -15.24 -1.38
C PHE A 192 21.94 -15.34 -2.01
N ALA A 193 21.57 -14.39 -2.87
CA ALA A 193 20.33 -14.47 -3.64
C ALA A 193 20.28 -15.73 -4.52
N SER A 194 21.38 -16.07 -5.20
CA SER A 194 21.47 -17.31 -5.98
C SER A 194 21.28 -18.55 -5.11
N VAL A 195 21.87 -18.60 -3.92
CA VAL A 195 21.67 -19.70 -2.95
C VAL A 195 20.20 -19.83 -2.55
N ILE A 196 19.53 -18.73 -2.21
CA ILE A 196 18.12 -18.73 -1.81
C ILE A 196 17.19 -19.13 -2.97
N VAL A 197 17.45 -18.64 -4.18
CA VAL A 197 16.66 -19.00 -5.38
C VAL A 197 16.83 -20.47 -5.72
N ASN A 198 18.05 -21.01 -5.66
CA ASN A 198 18.31 -22.43 -5.86
C ASN A 198 17.61 -23.30 -4.80
N LEU A 199 17.63 -22.87 -3.54
CA LEU A 199 16.91 -23.55 -2.47
C LEU A 199 15.38 -23.48 -2.65
N LEU A 200 14.84 -22.37 -3.15
CA LEU A 200 13.42 -22.25 -3.50
C LEU A 200 13.05 -23.22 -4.64
N ASN A 201 13.89 -23.31 -5.67
CA ASN A 201 13.69 -24.25 -6.76
C ASN A 201 13.73 -25.71 -6.29
N LEU A 202 14.61 -26.04 -5.34
CA LEU A 202 14.63 -27.34 -4.68
C LEU A 202 13.32 -27.61 -3.93
N VAL A 203 12.87 -26.67 -3.08
CA VAL A 203 11.60 -26.83 -2.34
C VAL A 203 10.42 -27.00 -3.29
N ARG A 204 10.39 -26.25 -4.40
CA ARG A 204 9.38 -26.38 -5.46
C ARG A 204 9.38 -27.78 -6.08
N SER A 205 10.54 -28.27 -6.53
CA SER A 205 10.71 -29.63 -7.09
C SER A 205 10.23 -30.72 -6.13
N LEU A 206 10.64 -30.65 -4.86
CA LEU A 206 10.26 -31.64 -3.86
C LEU A 206 8.78 -31.56 -3.50
N SER A 207 8.19 -30.36 -3.45
CA SER A 207 6.76 -30.15 -3.20
C SER A 207 5.90 -30.72 -4.34
N GLU A 208 6.30 -30.49 -5.60
CA GLU A 208 5.60 -31.05 -6.78
C GLU A 208 5.60 -32.59 -6.76
N ARG A 209 6.65 -33.20 -6.22
CA ARG A 209 6.78 -34.65 -6.00
C ARG A 209 6.14 -35.15 -4.70
N SER A 210 5.45 -34.27 -3.96
CA SER A 210 4.84 -34.58 -2.65
C SER A 210 5.83 -35.08 -1.58
N LEU A 211 7.12 -34.75 -1.72
CA LEU A 211 8.17 -35.05 -0.74
C LEU A 211 8.28 -34.00 0.36
N LEU A 212 7.80 -32.78 0.10
CA LEU A 212 7.66 -31.73 1.11
C LEU A 212 6.20 -31.31 1.22
N GLN A 213 5.73 -31.16 2.45
CA GLN A 213 4.46 -30.51 2.76
C GLN A 213 4.71 -29.01 2.89
N VAL A 214 4.11 -28.24 1.99
CA VAL A 214 4.11 -26.78 1.97
C VAL A 214 2.66 -26.33 1.79
N PRO A 215 2.14 -25.41 2.62
CA PRO A 215 0.77 -24.92 2.46
C PRO A 215 0.57 -24.28 1.08
N ASP A 216 -0.51 -24.64 0.39
CA ASP A 216 -0.83 -24.10 -0.95
C ASP A 216 -0.86 -22.57 -0.98
N SER A 217 -1.31 -21.95 0.12
CA SER A 217 -1.36 -20.49 0.26
C SER A 217 0.01 -19.83 0.07
N ALA A 218 1.12 -20.50 0.43
CA ALA A 218 2.46 -19.96 0.27
C ALA A 218 2.84 -19.72 -1.20
N TRP A 219 2.28 -20.50 -2.13
CA TRP A 219 2.49 -20.38 -3.57
C TRP A 219 1.58 -19.33 -4.21
N THR A 220 0.43 -19.02 -3.61
CA THR A 220 -0.53 -18.04 -4.13
C THR A 220 -0.42 -16.67 -3.48
N GLU A 221 0.14 -16.57 -2.27
CA GLU A 221 0.34 -15.29 -1.57
C GLU A 221 1.13 -14.32 -2.46
N PRO A 222 0.70 -13.04 -2.58
CA PRO A 222 1.43 -12.04 -3.35
C PRO A 222 2.86 -11.84 -2.82
N ALA A 223 3.85 -12.12 -3.68
CA ALA A 223 5.26 -11.87 -3.38
C ALA A 223 5.64 -10.38 -3.52
N SER A 224 4.91 -9.66 -4.36
CA SER A 224 5.02 -8.22 -4.57
C SER A 224 3.63 -7.62 -4.81
N TYR A 225 3.56 -6.29 -4.70
CA TYR A 225 2.35 -5.56 -5.07
C TYR A 225 2.30 -5.47 -6.60
N ALA A 226 1.75 -6.51 -7.24
CA ALA A 226 1.69 -6.64 -8.70
C ALA A 226 0.92 -5.50 -9.39
N GLU A 227 0.10 -4.76 -8.63
CA GLU A 227 -0.64 -3.61 -9.12
C GLU A 227 0.08 -2.28 -8.87
N ALA A 228 1.30 -2.28 -8.31
CA ALA A 228 2.09 -1.06 -8.07
C ALA A 228 2.19 -0.21 -9.34
N ASP A 229 2.58 -0.83 -10.44
CA ASP A 229 2.78 -0.14 -11.72
C ASP A 229 1.45 0.25 -12.40
N LYS A 230 0.35 -0.44 -12.06
CA LYS A 230 -1.00 -0.12 -12.57
C LYS A 230 -1.66 1.01 -11.76
N ASN A 231 -1.27 1.17 -10.50
CA ASN A 231 -1.86 2.08 -9.52
C ASN A 231 -1.04 3.38 -9.31
N ASP A 232 -0.04 3.64 -10.14
CA ASP A 232 0.57 4.98 -10.27
C ASP A 232 -0.39 5.98 -10.96
N GLN A 233 -1.56 5.51 -11.41
CA GLN A 233 -2.66 6.33 -11.91
C GLN A 233 -3.73 6.53 -10.83
N GLU A 234 -4.34 7.72 -10.81
CA GLU A 234 -5.42 8.08 -9.89
C GLU A 234 -6.56 7.05 -9.95
N GLN A 235 -6.83 6.39 -8.82
CA GLN A 235 -7.90 5.39 -8.76
C GLN A 235 -9.26 6.07 -8.63
N ILE A 236 -10.10 5.93 -9.65
CA ILE A 236 -11.52 6.30 -9.57
C ILE A 236 -12.29 5.12 -8.99
N ALA A 237 -12.57 5.16 -7.69
CA ALA A 237 -13.48 4.22 -7.05
C ALA A 237 -14.93 4.59 -7.38
N ALA A 238 -15.59 3.80 -8.22
CA ALA A 238 -17.02 3.96 -8.49
C ALA A 238 -17.84 3.30 -7.37
N GLY A 239 -18.63 4.10 -6.66
CA GLY A 239 -19.48 3.62 -5.57
C GLY A 239 -20.41 4.71 -5.03
N SER A 240 -21.32 4.33 -4.15
CA SER A 240 -22.12 5.28 -3.38
C SER A 240 -21.51 5.44 -1.99
N ALA A 241 -21.41 6.68 -1.50
CA ALA A 241 -21.03 6.97 -0.13
C ALA A 241 -22.29 7.26 0.70
N TYR A 242 -22.24 6.96 1.99
CA TYR A 242 -23.31 7.26 2.95
C TYR A 242 -22.73 7.96 4.17
N VAL A 243 -23.48 8.89 4.73
CA VAL A 243 -23.17 9.60 5.97
C VAL A 243 -24.14 9.15 7.06
N PHE A 244 -23.62 9.05 8.28
CA PHE A 244 -24.36 8.57 9.44
C PHE A 244 -24.35 9.62 10.56
N PRO A 245 -25.35 9.61 11.44
CA PRO A 245 -25.29 10.35 12.68
C PRO A 245 -24.03 10.01 13.48
N ILE A 246 -23.49 11.00 14.19
CA ILE A 246 -22.34 10.79 15.06
C ILE A 246 -22.71 9.77 16.14
N GLY A 247 -21.88 8.73 16.30
CA GLY A 247 -22.10 7.66 17.27
C GLY A 247 -22.89 6.47 16.74
N THR A 248 -23.28 6.44 15.46
CA THR A 248 -23.90 5.26 14.84
C THR A 248 -22.91 4.09 14.79
N GLU A 249 -23.27 2.96 15.37
CA GLU A 249 -22.56 1.69 15.18
C GLU A 249 -22.90 1.11 13.81
N ILE A 250 -21.88 0.74 13.02
CA ILE A 250 -22.02 0.16 11.68
C ILE A 250 -21.77 -1.35 11.80
N PRO A 251 -22.80 -2.21 11.71
CA PRO A 251 -22.61 -3.65 11.77
C PRO A 251 -21.81 -4.15 10.57
N ALA A 252 -20.96 -5.15 10.78
CA ALA A 252 -20.19 -5.76 9.71
C ALA A 252 -21.12 -6.39 8.65
N GLY A 253 -20.91 -6.03 7.37
CA GLY A 253 -21.69 -6.55 6.24
C GLY A 253 -23.10 -5.95 6.09
N ALA A 254 -23.48 -4.96 6.90
CA ALA A 254 -24.75 -4.26 6.72
C ALA A 254 -24.74 -3.43 5.43
N ASN A 255 -25.86 -3.43 4.72
CA ASN A 255 -26.10 -2.47 3.64
C ASN A 255 -26.29 -1.08 4.28
N PRO A 256 -25.53 -0.05 3.86
CA PRO A 256 -25.65 1.30 4.41
C PRO A 256 -27.08 1.85 4.41
N GLU A 257 -27.91 1.52 3.42
CA GLU A 257 -29.30 1.99 3.30
C GLU A 257 -30.22 1.47 4.41
N ASP A 258 -29.89 0.31 4.98
CA ASP A 258 -30.69 -0.32 6.03
C ASP A 258 -30.36 0.21 7.44
N ILE A 259 -29.30 1.02 7.58
CA ILE A 259 -28.86 1.55 8.86
C ILE A 259 -29.71 2.79 9.22
N PRO A 260 -30.37 2.82 10.40
CA PRO A 260 -31.20 3.95 10.81
C PRO A 260 -30.45 5.28 10.78
N GLY A 261 -31.00 6.25 10.05
CA GLY A 261 -30.42 7.59 9.92
C GLY A 261 -29.31 7.69 8.88
N ALA A 262 -28.95 6.61 8.20
CA ALA A 262 -28.04 6.68 7.05
C ALA A 262 -28.63 7.56 5.95
N ARG A 263 -27.78 8.38 5.35
CA ARG A 263 -28.13 9.21 4.20
C ARG A 263 -27.11 9.00 3.11
N LYS A 264 -27.58 8.78 1.88
CA LYS A 264 -26.69 8.76 0.72
C LYS A 264 -26.01 10.12 0.60
N ALA A 265 -24.71 10.11 0.36
CA ALA A 265 -23.89 11.30 0.26
C ALA A 265 -24.04 11.91 -1.13
N THR A 266 -25.14 12.63 -1.32
CA THR A 266 -25.37 13.45 -2.51
C THR A 266 -24.61 14.78 -2.38
N PRO A 267 -24.39 15.52 -3.49
CA PRO A 267 -23.81 16.85 -3.42
C PRO A 267 -24.56 17.79 -2.47
N ALA A 268 -25.90 17.71 -2.40
CA ALA A 268 -26.69 18.52 -1.49
C ALA A 268 -26.46 18.13 -0.03
N VAL A 269 -26.41 16.83 0.29
CA VAL A 269 -26.10 16.34 1.64
C VAL A 269 -24.69 16.77 2.07
N MET A 270 -23.69 16.59 1.21
CA MET A 270 -22.31 16.98 1.52
C MET A 270 -22.16 18.49 1.70
N LEU A 271 -22.79 19.30 0.85
CA LEU A 271 -22.78 20.75 0.99
C LEU A 271 -23.49 21.23 2.25
N ARG A 272 -24.57 20.57 2.69
CA ARG A 272 -25.22 20.89 3.98
C ARG A 272 -24.33 20.60 5.19
N LEU A 273 -23.51 19.54 5.12
CA LEU A 273 -22.56 19.21 6.17
C LEU A 273 -21.40 20.22 6.23
N GLN A 274 -20.92 20.68 5.07
CA GLN A 274 -19.82 21.64 4.98
C GLN A 274 -20.26 23.09 5.24
N HIS A 275 -21.49 23.43 4.82
CA HIS A 275 -22.06 24.78 4.84
C HIS A 275 -23.47 24.79 5.45
N PRO A 276 -23.60 24.53 6.76
CA PRO A 276 -24.89 24.46 7.43
C PRO A 276 -25.72 25.75 7.29
N GLU A 277 -25.07 26.91 7.15
CA GLU A 277 -25.71 28.21 6.89
C GLU A 277 -26.45 28.27 5.54
N SER A 278 -26.03 27.47 4.57
CA SER A 278 -26.67 27.37 3.25
C SER A 278 -27.82 26.35 3.25
N SER A 279 -28.10 25.69 4.37
CA SER A 279 -29.18 24.72 4.47
C SER A 279 -30.54 25.38 4.26
N ALA A 280 -31.37 24.72 3.44
CA ALA A 280 -32.72 25.13 3.17
C ALA A 280 -33.69 23.95 3.16
N THR A 281 -34.96 24.27 3.24
CA THR A 281 -36.05 23.30 3.15
C THR A 281 -37.17 23.89 2.32
N VAL A 282 -37.63 23.12 1.33
CA VAL A 282 -38.80 23.44 0.53
C VAL A 282 -39.95 22.58 1.03
N ILE A 283 -41.05 23.19 1.42
CA ILE A 283 -42.19 22.52 2.03
C ILE A 283 -43.39 22.74 1.12
N SER A 284 -44.16 21.71 0.80
CA SER A 284 -45.45 21.86 0.12
C SER A 284 -46.60 21.84 1.13
N PHE A 285 -47.60 22.69 0.88
CA PHE A 285 -48.82 22.81 1.66
C PHE A 285 -50.02 22.64 0.73
N ASP A 286 -50.99 21.86 1.16
CA ASP A 286 -52.27 21.76 0.46
C ASP A 286 -53.14 23.02 0.65
N ILE A 287 -54.30 23.06 0.00
CA ILE A 287 -55.25 24.18 0.09
C ILE A 287 -55.77 24.47 1.51
N SER A 288 -55.68 23.50 2.42
CA SER A 288 -56.04 23.65 3.83
C SER A 288 -54.85 24.09 4.70
N GLN A 289 -53.72 24.44 4.07
CA GLN A 289 -52.42 24.73 4.69
C GLN A 289 -51.88 23.55 5.51
N LYS A 290 -52.33 22.32 5.22
CA LYS A 290 -51.78 21.13 5.85
C LYS A 290 -50.50 20.74 5.10
N HIS A 291 -49.48 20.43 5.88
CA HIS A 291 -48.18 19.99 5.39
C HIS A 291 -48.32 18.72 4.52
N ALA A 292 -47.92 18.80 3.25
CA ALA A 292 -48.04 17.71 2.29
C ALA A 292 -46.71 16.99 2.05
N SER A 293 -45.61 17.72 1.82
CA SER A 293 -44.27 17.14 1.65
C SER A 293 -43.16 18.12 2.03
N CYS A 294 -41.96 17.59 2.31
CA CYS A 294 -40.80 18.35 2.75
C CYS A 294 -39.56 17.86 2.01
N TYR A 295 -38.83 18.78 1.39
CA TYR A 295 -37.65 18.50 0.58
C TYR A 295 -36.44 19.24 1.13
N GLU A 296 -35.36 18.50 1.37
CA GLU A 296 -34.07 19.07 1.76
C GLU A 296 -33.42 19.78 0.57
N ALA A 297 -32.93 20.99 0.80
CA ALA A 297 -32.25 21.77 -0.20
C ALA A 297 -31.01 22.47 0.37
N ILE A 298 -30.19 22.99 -0.53
CA ILE A 298 -29.24 24.07 -0.25
C ILE A 298 -29.71 25.32 -0.98
N TYR A 299 -29.59 26.48 -0.34
CA TYR A 299 -29.83 27.75 -1.01
C TYR A 299 -28.53 28.46 -1.34
N SER A 300 -28.54 29.22 -2.44
CA SER A 300 -27.51 30.17 -2.80
C SER A 300 -28.15 31.42 -3.39
N SER A 301 -27.50 32.57 -3.29
CA SER A 301 -27.94 33.81 -3.93
C SER A 301 -27.01 34.10 -5.12
N LYS A 302 -27.55 34.11 -6.33
CA LYS A 302 -26.77 34.37 -7.56
C LYS A 302 -27.57 35.23 -8.55
N ASP A 303 -26.93 36.27 -9.11
CA ASP A 303 -27.45 37.08 -10.22
C ASP A 303 -28.90 37.59 -10.03
N GLY A 304 -29.26 38.02 -8.81
CA GLY A 304 -30.62 38.50 -8.50
C GLY A 304 -31.64 37.40 -8.18
N PHE A 305 -31.24 36.13 -8.19
CA PHE A 305 -32.07 34.98 -7.83
C PHE A 305 -31.60 34.33 -6.52
N LEU A 306 -32.56 33.78 -5.79
CA LEU A 306 -32.35 32.74 -4.81
C LEU A 306 -32.52 31.39 -5.51
N VAL A 307 -31.48 30.56 -5.47
CA VAL A 307 -31.45 29.25 -6.10
C VAL A 307 -31.44 28.20 -5.01
N PHE A 308 -32.50 27.38 -4.99
CA PHE A 308 -32.65 26.24 -4.09
C PHE A 308 -32.36 24.97 -4.88
N CYS A 309 -31.21 24.36 -4.64
CA CYS A 309 -30.89 23.04 -5.20
C CYS A 309 -31.55 22.00 -4.29
N ILE A 310 -32.66 21.45 -4.77
CA ILE A 310 -33.40 20.38 -4.13
C ILE A 310 -32.71 19.08 -4.53
N ASP A 311 -32.24 18.35 -3.53
CA ASP A 311 -31.40 17.17 -3.70
C ASP A 311 -31.91 16.23 -4.79
N GLU A 312 -31.02 15.68 -5.63
CA GLU A 312 -31.26 14.81 -6.81
C GLU A 312 -32.39 15.20 -7.79
N ILE A 313 -33.31 16.11 -7.44
CA ILE A 313 -34.61 16.43 -8.02
C ILE A 313 -34.51 17.63 -8.97
N GLY A 314 -33.82 18.70 -8.56
CA GLY A 314 -33.65 19.87 -9.44
C GLY A 314 -33.35 21.18 -8.73
N LYS A 315 -33.38 22.28 -9.50
CA LYS A 315 -33.07 23.62 -9.00
C LYS A 315 -34.29 24.52 -9.13
N LEU A 316 -34.81 24.98 -8.00
CA LEU A 316 -35.87 25.99 -7.92
C LEU A 316 -35.21 27.37 -7.86
N MET A 317 -35.53 28.22 -8.83
CA MET A 317 -34.99 29.58 -8.94
C MET A 317 -36.09 30.59 -8.70
N ILE A 318 -35.83 31.53 -7.79
CA ILE A 318 -36.81 32.54 -7.37
C ILE A 318 -36.13 33.90 -7.41
N SER A 319 -36.65 34.81 -8.22
CA SER A 319 -36.16 36.20 -8.26
C SER A 319 -36.30 36.86 -6.89
N LYS A 320 -35.30 37.63 -6.42
CA LYS A 320 -35.33 38.28 -5.11
C LYS A 320 -36.53 39.22 -4.95
N GLU A 321 -37.01 39.81 -6.03
CA GLU A 321 -38.20 40.66 -6.08
C GLU A 321 -39.46 39.89 -5.67
N ALA A 322 -39.56 38.60 -6.03
CA ALA A 322 -40.69 37.75 -5.66
C ALA A 322 -40.77 37.47 -4.15
N MET A 323 -39.65 37.63 -3.44
CA MET A 323 -39.57 37.47 -1.98
C MET A 323 -39.88 38.77 -1.23
N ALA A 324 -39.94 39.91 -1.93
CA ALA A 324 -39.92 41.22 -1.29
C ALA A 324 -41.28 41.68 -0.76
N GLN A 325 -42.44 41.18 -1.23
CA GLN A 325 -43.76 41.58 -0.71
C GLN A 325 -44.85 40.50 -0.86
N GLY A 326 -45.67 40.32 0.19
CA GLY A 326 -46.81 39.38 0.25
C GLY A 326 -48.03 39.74 -0.61
N GLY A 327 -47.81 40.32 -1.79
CA GLY A 327 -48.82 40.56 -2.82
C GLY A 327 -48.15 40.50 -4.18
N GLY A 328 -48.55 39.55 -5.04
CA GLY A 328 -47.89 39.33 -6.35
C GLY A 328 -48.08 40.48 -7.35
N PRO A 329 -47.60 40.36 -8.61
CA PRO A 329 -46.60 39.47 -9.18
C PRO A 329 -45.44 40.30 -9.75
N VAL A 330 -44.41 40.60 -8.96
CA VAL A 330 -43.17 41.15 -9.53
C VAL A 330 -42.05 40.15 -9.22
N GLY A 331 -41.84 39.25 -10.17
CA GLY A 331 -40.79 38.25 -10.08
C GLY A 331 -41.12 36.96 -10.83
N SER A 332 -40.10 36.15 -11.12
CA SER A 332 -40.21 34.87 -11.80
C SER A 332 -39.82 33.73 -10.87
N ILE A 333 -40.60 32.64 -10.95
CA ILE A 333 -40.29 31.35 -10.32
C ILE A 333 -40.13 30.35 -11.45
N SER A 334 -38.98 29.69 -11.51
CA SER A 334 -38.70 28.65 -12.50
C SER A 334 -38.06 27.44 -11.84
N PHE A 335 -38.18 26.29 -12.51
CA PHE A 335 -37.63 25.04 -12.01
C PHE A 335 -36.89 24.29 -13.13
N ALA A 336 -35.63 24.00 -12.88
CA ALA A 336 -34.82 23.15 -13.75
C ALA A 336 -34.78 21.74 -13.15
N ALA A 337 -35.45 20.79 -13.83
CA ALA A 337 -35.51 19.40 -13.39
C ALA A 337 -34.16 18.70 -13.58
N SER A 338 -33.87 17.76 -12.70
CA SER A 338 -32.76 16.83 -12.84
C SER A 338 -33.05 15.84 -13.96
N GLU A 339 -32.09 15.63 -14.88
CA GLU A 339 -32.25 14.68 -15.98
C GLU A 339 -32.35 13.23 -15.49
N SER A 340 -31.69 12.92 -14.38
CA SER A 340 -31.61 11.59 -13.80
C SER A 340 -32.79 11.23 -12.87
N HIS A 341 -33.64 12.19 -12.50
CA HIS A 341 -34.73 12.00 -11.51
C HIS A 341 -36.02 12.71 -11.96
N GLN A 342 -36.47 12.41 -13.18
CA GLN A 342 -37.62 13.09 -13.80
C GLN A 342 -38.95 12.79 -13.10
N SER A 343 -39.11 11.59 -12.51
CA SER A 343 -40.34 11.22 -11.79
C SER A 343 -40.48 12.03 -10.51
N GLU A 344 -39.41 12.11 -9.72
CA GLU A 344 -39.36 12.87 -8.48
C GLU A 344 -39.50 14.37 -8.74
N ALA A 345 -38.91 14.86 -9.83
CA ALA A 345 -39.11 16.23 -10.31
C ALA A 345 -40.58 16.52 -10.68
N HIS A 346 -41.25 15.58 -11.35
CA HIS A 346 -42.66 15.69 -11.68
C HIS A 346 -43.54 15.71 -10.42
N ASP A 347 -43.28 14.80 -9.48
CA ASP A 347 -44.03 14.71 -8.21
C ASP A 347 -43.82 15.97 -7.36
N PHE A 348 -42.58 16.48 -7.31
CA PHE A 348 -42.26 17.75 -6.67
C PHE A 348 -43.10 18.89 -7.29
N LEU A 349 -43.07 19.05 -8.61
CA LEU A 349 -43.82 20.10 -9.30
C LEU A 349 -45.33 19.97 -9.10
N ALA A 350 -45.87 18.75 -9.10
CA ALA A 350 -47.27 18.49 -8.81
C ALA A 350 -47.62 18.90 -7.37
N SER A 351 -46.74 18.65 -6.41
CA SER A 351 -46.95 19.01 -5.00
C SER A 351 -47.04 20.52 -4.77
N ILE A 352 -46.34 21.33 -5.57
CA ILE A 352 -46.32 22.79 -5.46
C ILE A 352 -47.17 23.51 -6.51
N ALA A 353 -47.89 22.78 -7.36
CA ALA A 353 -48.73 23.36 -8.41
C ALA A 353 -50.00 24.01 -7.82
N PRO A 354 -50.55 25.07 -8.43
CA PRO A 354 -51.80 25.66 -7.99
C PRO A 354 -52.92 24.61 -7.92
N PRO A 355 -53.76 24.60 -6.88
CA PRO A 355 -53.93 25.62 -5.83
C PRO A 355 -53.00 25.50 -4.61
N ASN A 356 -52.03 24.58 -4.61
CA ASN A 356 -51.12 24.38 -3.49
C ASN A 356 -50.17 25.57 -3.29
N ILE A 357 -49.65 25.68 -2.08
CA ILE A 357 -48.69 26.72 -1.66
C ILE A 357 -47.40 26.01 -1.32
N PHE A 358 -46.24 26.65 -1.52
CA PHE A 358 -44.99 26.13 -1.01
C PHE A 358 -44.30 27.13 -0.10
N GLY A 359 -43.65 26.60 0.94
CA GLY A 359 -42.86 27.33 1.90
C GLY A 359 -41.37 27.11 1.70
N LEU A 360 -40.58 28.13 2.01
CA LEU A 360 -39.13 28.09 2.01
C LEU A 360 -38.63 28.42 3.40
N LYS A 361 -37.85 27.53 3.98
CA LYS A 361 -37.17 27.75 5.27
C LYS A 361 -35.66 27.73 5.04
N PHE A 362 -34.98 28.84 5.34
CA PHE A 362 -33.53 28.99 5.14
C PHE A 362 -32.97 30.15 5.98
N ILE A 363 -31.65 30.28 6.06
CA ILE A 363 -30.99 31.39 6.78
C ILE A 363 -30.51 32.43 5.77
N PHE A 364 -31.13 33.61 5.72
CA PHE A 364 -30.70 34.70 4.86
C PHE A 364 -30.04 35.80 5.67
N GLU A 365 -28.80 36.16 5.33
CA GLU A 365 -28.03 37.22 6.02
C GLU A 365 -28.01 37.02 7.56
N GLY A 366 -27.85 35.77 8.01
CA GLY A 366 -27.80 35.39 9.42
C GLY A 366 -29.16 35.35 10.12
N LYS A 367 -30.28 35.57 9.42
CA LYS A 367 -31.64 35.51 9.99
C LYS A 367 -32.43 34.34 9.42
N PRO A 368 -33.16 33.57 10.25
CA PRO A 368 -34.06 32.56 9.74
C PRO A 368 -35.22 33.22 8.98
N ILE A 369 -35.41 32.82 7.72
CA ILE A 369 -36.51 33.22 6.87
C ILE A 369 -37.46 32.04 6.72
N PHE A 370 -38.76 32.34 6.85
CA PHE A 370 -39.84 31.48 6.40
C PHE A 370 -40.72 32.27 5.43
N ALA A 371 -40.73 31.87 4.16
CA ALA A 371 -41.50 32.53 3.12
C ALA A 371 -42.54 31.56 2.55
N LEU A 372 -43.81 31.99 2.47
CA LEU A 372 -44.87 31.25 1.79
C LEU A 372 -45.12 31.88 0.42
N LEU A 373 -45.11 31.05 -0.62
CA LEU A 373 -45.29 31.47 -2.00
C LEU A 373 -46.42 30.68 -2.63
N GLN A 374 -47.36 31.43 -3.23
CA GLN A 374 -48.45 30.86 -4.01
C GLN A 374 -48.18 31.12 -5.50
N PRO A 375 -47.86 30.09 -6.30
CA PRO A 375 -47.67 30.28 -7.72
C PRO A 375 -49.01 30.68 -8.37
N SER A 376 -48.97 31.71 -9.22
CA SER A 376 -50.16 32.17 -9.98
C SER A 376 -50.42 31.33 -11.23
N LYS A 377 -49.42 30.57 -11.68
CA LYS A 377 -49.44 29.65 -12.82
C LYS A 377 -48.61 28.41 -12.50
N ARG A 378 -48.85 27.30 -13.21
CA ARG A 378 -47.98 26.12 -13.12
C ARG A 378 -46.54 26.49 -13.48
N ILE A 379 -45.59 26.08 -12.64
CA ILE A 379 -44.16 26.20 -12.92
C ILE A 379 -43.82 25.10 -13.93
N ALA A 380 -43.31 25.48 -15.10
CA ALA A 380 -42.88 24.52 -16.10
C ALA A 380 -41.48 24.00 -15.75
N ALA A 381 -41.26 22.70 -15.92
CA ALA A 381 -39.93 22.12 -15.94
C ALA A 381 -39.22 22.57 -17.22
N THR A 382 -38.06 23.20 -17.09
CA THR A 382 -37.12 23.32 -18.21
C THR A 382 -36.07 22.23 -18.09
N THR A 383 -36.10 21.24 -18.98
CA THR A 383 -34.97 20.35 -19.23
C THR A 383 -33.89 21.13 -19.96
N LYS A 384 -32.63 20.95 -19.56
CA LYS A 384 -31.50 21.69 -20.09
C LYS A 384 -30.43 20.76 -20.57
#